data_AF-A0A7V9IPS7-F1
#
_entry.id   AF-A0A7V9IPS7-F1
#
_cell.length_a   1.000
_cell.length_b   1.000
_cell.length_c   1.000
_cell.angle_alpha   90.00
_cell.angle_beta   90.00
_cell.angle_gamma   90.00
#
_symmetry.space_group_name_H-M   'P 1'
#
loop_
_entity.id
_entity.type
_entity.pdbx_description
1 polymer ?
#
loop_
_entity_poly.entity_id
_entity_poly.type
_entity_poly.pdbx_seq_one_letter_code
_entity_poly.pdbx_strand_id
1 'polypeptide(L)' 'MIRPHRKTSGRIIEELQDRLRALPIPVIGRIGDGALWLDLRCLRPSDEAAFVANLNALVTA' A
#
# COMPACT_ATOMS: atom_id res chain seq x y z
N MET A 1 -6.13 -3.49 5.43
CA MET A 1 -5.57 -4.75 4.91
C MET A 1 -6.00 -4.90 3.46
N ILE A 2 -5.08 -5.18 2.55
CA ILE A 2 -5.34 -5.34 1.11
C ILE A 2 -5.15 -6.82 0.75
N ARG A 3 -6.09 -7.40 0.00
CA ARG A 3 -6.03 -8.79 -0.48
C ARG A 3 -6.23 -8.87 -2.00
N PRO A 4 -5.51 -9.76 -2.70
CA PRO A 4 -5.71 -10.00 -4.12
C PRO A 4 -6.98 -10.83 -4.34
N HIS A 5 -7.72 -10.51 -5.41
CA HIS A 5 -8.99 -11.16 -5.73
C HIS A 5 -8.83 -12.56 -6.38
N ARG A 6 -7.63 -12.95 -6.83
CA ARG A 6 -7.32 -14.27 -7.39
C ARG A 6 -6.15 -14.94 -6.67
N LYS A 7 -6.07 -16.28 -6.79
CA LYS A 7 -5.08 -17.17 -6.14
C LYS A 7 -3.59 -16.91 -6.46
N THR A 8 -3.26 -15.99 -7.37
CA THR A 8 -1.87 -15.58 -7.68
C THR A 8 -1.38 -14.57 -6.63
N SER A 9 -1.43 -14.94 -5.36
CA SER A 9 -1.53 -13.96 -4.28
C SER A 9 -0.21 -13.37 -3.77
N GLY A 10 0.90 -14.13 -3.78
CA GLY A 10 2.20 -13.67 -3.26
C GLY A 10 2.80 -12.54 -4.10
N ARG A 11 3.15 -12.85 -5.35
CA ARG A 11 3.81 -11.91 -6.26
C ARG A 11 3.06 -10.59 -6.45
N ILE A 12 1.73 -10.61 -6.56
CA ILE A 12 0.91 -9.40 -6.72
C ILE A 12 0.95 -8.52 -5.44
N ILE A 13 1.02 -9.14 -4.26
CA ILE A 13 1.18 -8.43 -2.99
C ILE A 13 2.59 -7.80 -2.87
N GLU A 14 3.62 -8.49 -3.36
CA GLU A 14 5.00 -7.99 -3.42
C GLU A 14 5.11 -6.82 -4.42
N GLU A 15 4.64 -6.98 -5.66
CA GLU A 15 4.60 -5.94 -6.69
C GLU A 15 3.79 -4.71 -6.23
N LEU A 16 2.70 -4.89 -5.48
CA LEU A 16 1.96 -3.79 -4.85
C LEU A 16 2.78 -3.09 -3.77
N GLN A 17 3.50 -3.84 -2.93
CA GLN A 17 4.35 -3.27 -1.88
C GLN A 17 5.49 -2.44 -2.48
N ASP A 18 6.15 -2.90 -3.54
CA ASP A 18 7.22 -2.13 -4.19
C ASP A 18 6.68 -0.87 -4.87
N ARG A 19 5.49 -0.92 -5.48
CA ARG A 19 4.84 0.29 -6.03
C ARG A 19 4.46 1.30 -4.94
N LEU A 20 4.01 0.85 -3.77
CA LEU A 20 3.74 1.70 -2.61
C LEU A 20 5.01 2.32 -2.02
N ARG A 21 6.16 1.62 -2.11
CA ARG A 21 7.48 2.15 -1.74
C ARG A 21 8.03 3.15 -2.76
N ALA A 22 7.65 3.01 -4.04
CA ALA A 22 8.07 3.91 -5.12
C ALA A 22 7.26 5.22 -5.21
N LEU A 23 6.26 5.41 -4.36
CA LEU A 23 5.51 6.67 -4.26
C LEU A 23 6.38 7.82 -3.72
N PRO A 24 6.07 9.10 -4.05
CA PRO A 24 6.80 10.26 -3.55
C PRO A 24 6.96 10.30 -2.03
N ILE A 25 5.95 9.83 -1.30
CA ILE A 25 6.05 9.49 0.12
C ILE A 25 5.97 7.95 0.23
N PRO A 26 7.03 7.25 0.64
CA PRO A 26 7.06 5.80 0.63
C PRO A 26 6.10 5.22 1.69
N VAL A 27 5.15 4.40 1.25
CA VAL A 27 4.16 3.75 2.12
C VAL A 27 4.63 2.33 2.46
N ILE A 28 5.00 2.10 3.72
CA ILE A 28 5.51 0.80 4.19
C ILE A 28 4.40 -0.03 4.83
N GLY A 29 4.17 -1.23 4.31
CA GLY A 29 3.31 -2.25 4.90
C GLY A 29 4.07 -3.50 5.36
N ARG A 30 3.34 -4.42 5.98
CA ARG A 30 3.80 -5.79 6.29
C ARG A 30 3.03 -6.79 5.43
N ILE A 31 3.72 -7.78 4.87
CA ILE A 31 3.08 -8.89 4.16
C ILE A 31 2.85 -10.04 5.14
N GLY A 32 1.63 -10.59 5.16
CA GLY A 32 1.26 -11.72 6.02
C GLY A 32 -0.15 -12.22 5.73
N ASP A 33 -0.37 -13.53 5.87
CA ASP A 33 -1.67 -14.19 5.60
C ASP A 33 -2.21 -13.93 4.17
N GLY A 34 -1.31 -13.88 3.18
CA GLY A 34 -1.66 -13.56 1.79
C GLY A 34 -2.22 -12.14 1.59
N ALA A 35 -1.92 -11.22 2.50
CA ALA A 35 -2.43 -9.85 2.52
C ALA A 35 -1.32 -8.83 2.83
N LEU A 36 -1.55 -7.58 2.40
CA LEU A 36 -0.71 -6.43 2.73
C LEU A 36 -1.38 -5.62 3.85
N TRP A 37 -0.66 -5.44 4.94
CA TRP A 37 -1.09 -4.74 6.14
C TRP A 37 -0.46 -3.36 6.17
N LEU A 38 -1.28 -2.32 6.07
CA LEU A 38 -0.87 -0.93 6.26
C LEU A 38 -1.26 -0.52 7.68
N ASP A 39 -0.29 0.01 8.43
CA ASP A 39 -0.53 0.53 9.78
C ASP A 39 -0.73 2.04 9.72
N LEU A 40 -1.97 2.48 9.94
CA LEU A 40 -2.34 3.90 9.89
C LEU A 40 -2.34 4.56 11.27
N ARG A 41 -1.87 3.90 12.35
CA ARG A 41 -1.88 4.48 13.71
C ARG A 41 -0.91 5.65 13.85
N CYS A 42 0.07 5.75 12.96
CA CYS A 42 0.99 6.89 12.85
C CYS A 42 0.51 7.98 11.88
N LEU A 43 -0.63 7.80 11.18
CA LEU A 43 -1.19 8.82 10.30
C LEU A 43 -1.87 9.90 11.15
N ARG A 44 -1.33 11.12 11.10
CA ARG A 44 -1.93 12.28 11.79
C ARG A 44 -3.09 12.83 10.95
N PRO A 45 -4.15 13.41 11.56
CA PRO A 45 -5.25 14.02 10.80
C PRO A 45 -4.80 15.10 9.81
N SER A 46 -3.72 15.82 10.11
CA SER A 46 -3.10 16.81 9.21
C SER A 46 -2.52 16.22 7.93
N ASP A 47 -2.13 14.94 7.96
CA ASP A 47 -1.41 14.27 6.88
C ASP A 47 -2.35 13.45 5.98
N GLU A 48 -3.62 13.29 6.37
CA GLU A 48 -4.60 12.45 5.68
C GLU A 48 -4.79 12.87 4.22
N ALA A 49 -4.94 14.17 3.95
CA ALA A 49 -5.06 14.71 2.60
C ALA A 49 -3.81 14.44 1.74
N ALA A 50 -2.62 14.56 2.32
CA ALA A 50 -1.36 14.25 1.65
C ALA A 50 -1.20 12.75 1.39
N PHE A 51 -1.65 11.89 2.32
CA PHE A 51 -1.66 10.44 2.16
C PHE A 51 -2.62 10.00 1.04
N VAL A 52 -3.83 10.56 0.96
CA VAL A 52 -4.77 10.30 -0.14
C VAL A 52 -4.22 10.77 -1.48
N ALA A 53 -3.63 11.98 -1.54
CA ALA A 53 -2.98 12.47 -2.76
C ALA A 53 -1.81 11.58 -3.21
N ASN A 54 -1.01 11.09 -2.26
CA ASN A 54 0.09 10.16 -2.52
C ASN A 54 -0.40 8.79 -3.01
N LEU A 55 -1.49 8.25 -2.45
CA LEU A 55 -2.11 7.01 -2.95
C LEU A 55 -2.73 7.17 -4.34
N ASN A 56 -3.26 8.35 -4.69
CA ASN A 56 -3.75 8.62 -6.05
C ASN A 56 -2.64 8.63 -7.11
N ALA A 57 -1.37 8.79 -6.70
CA ALA A 57 -0.21 8.64 -7.59
C ALA A 57 0.18 7.17 -7.86
N LEU A 58 -0.54 6.19 -7.30
CA LEU A 58 -0.32 4.76 -7.53
C LEU A 58 -0.88 4.35 -8.91
N VAL A 59 -0.09 4.60 -9.96
CA VAL A 59 -0.46 4.59 -11.40
C VAL A 59 -1.31 3.40 -11.89
N THR A 60 -1.14 2.19 -11.32
CA THR A 60 -1.92 0.99 -11.65
C THR A 60 -1.87 0.58 -13.14
N ALA A 61 -0.65 0.53 -13.68
CA ALA A 61 -0.26 -0.30 -14.85
C ALA A 61 -0.46 -1.80 -14.59
#